data_AF-A0A6S9XUJ3-F1
#
_entry.id   AF-A0A6S9XUJ3-F1
#
_cell.length_a   1.000
_cell.length_b   1.000
_cell.length_c   1.000
_cell.angle_alpha   90.00
_cell.angle_beta   90.00
_cell.angle_gamma   90.00
#
_symmetry.space_group_name_H-M   'P 1'
#
loop_
_entity.id
_entity.type
_entity.pdbx_description
1 polymer ?
#
loop_
_entity_poly.entity_id
_entity_poly.type
_entity_poly.pdbx_seq_one_letter_code
_entity_poly.pdbx_strand_id
1 'polypeptide(L)'
;MRAALARGASVASVSRRGKPVASVSPPLDRAEWISADVQDSAALQNAMKGADAVISCLGAFGSNEFMRRVNGEQNEKIISAAAAGGVERFVYISAAPFGPIEKLIPGYFEGKRAAEAAVSKHFGDRGTVIQPGMVYGTRHVSKHVSIPLGIIGWPMSIFFQSSPVRGLANTLGRWGLLLVPPSSVEEVASTAVAAALGTNAENGGNSGAGGSQNAGQSGSAVALGWERIKQIAHSVEMSSVPAVTLFWDGGCPLCRREIGFYQRLDTKKRVNWVDIHESPSALEPHGVTVDKAMSLIHAVDNQGNLQVGVPAFLAVWEQLPYWNILPPILRRLPFAIPAIDAAYGFWARRRLQLTGRVHALGGSSPCRK
;
A
#
# COMPACT_ATOMS: atom_id res chain seq x y z
N MET A 1 5.81 4.20 5.44
CA MET A 1 5.15 5.23 6.29
C MET A 1 3.62 5.20 6.17
N ARG A 2 3.01 5.63 5.05
CA ARG A 2 1.53 5.62 4.91
C ARG A 2 0.89 4.27 5.27
N ALA A 3 1.44 3.18 4.74
CA ALA A 3 0.97 1.82 5.05
C ALA A 3 1.07 1.46 6.54
N ALA A 4 2.10 1.93 7.25
CA ALA A 4 2.27 1.67 8.68
C ALA A 4 1.27 2.50 9.52
N LEU A 5 1.11 3.79 9.20
CA LEU A 5 0.12 4.66 9.85
C LEU A 5 -1.32 4.15 9.65
N ALA A 6 -1.64 3.65 8.45
CA ALA A 6 -2.94 3.06 8.14
C ALA A 6 -3.23 1.79 8.97
N ARG A 7 -2.19 1.12 9.48
CA ARG A 7 -2.30 -0.04 10.38
C ARG A 7 -2.17 0.36 11.85
N GLY A 8 -2.26 1.65 12.16
CA GLY A 8 -2.25 2.17 13.53
C GLY A 8 -0.87 2.25 14.18
N ALA A 9 0.21 1.92 13.47
CA ALA A 9 1.57 1.97 14.03
C ALA A 9 2.00 3.42 14.32
N SER A 10 2.80 3.60 15.38
CA SER A 10 3.63 4.79 15.54
C SER A 10 4.80 4.71 14.54
N VAL A 11 5.11 5.81 13.85
CA VAL A 11 6.09 5.81 12.76
C VAL A 11 7.02 7.00 12.88
N ALA A 12 8.31 6.74 12.96
CA ALA A 12 9.36 7.73 12.77
C ALA A 12 10.04 7.55 11.41
N SER A 13 10.36 8.65 10.74
CA SER A 13 11.25 8.66 9.58
C SER A 13 12.60 9.24 9.98
N VAL A 14 13.64 8.44 9.77
CA VAL A 14 15.03 8.85 9.99
C VAL A 14 15.65 9.21 8.65
N SER A 15 16.13 10.44 8.50
CA SER A 15 16.90 10.85 7.32
C SER A 15 17.82 12.02 7.64
N ARG A 16 18.87 12.22 6.85
CA ARG A 16 19.79 13.37 7.04
C ARG A 16 19.08 14.72 7.08
N ARG A 17 17.97 14.89 6.34
CA ARG A 17 17.25 16.16 6.21
C ARG A 17 16.04 16.31 7.15
N GLY A 18 15.64 15.26 7.86
CA GLY A 18 14.43 15.29 8.69
C GLY A 18 13.14 15.47 7.86
N LYS A 19 12.23 16.34 8.33
CA LYS A 19 10.89 16.53 7.75
C LYS A 19 10.95 17.04 6.30
N PRO A 20 10.29 16.38 5.33
CA PRO A 20 10.26 16.84 3.95
C PRO A 20 9.47 18.15 3.83
N VAL A 21 9.82 18.94 2.83
CA VAL A 21 9.10 20.16 2.48
C VAL A 21 7.67 19.80 2.05
N ALA A 22 6.66 20.53 2.54
CA ALA A 22 5.23 20.24 2.35
C ALA A 22 4.79 20.11 0.88
N SER A 23 5.59 20.62 -0.07
CA SER A 23 5.34 20.52 -1.51
C SER A 23 5.61 19.13 -2.11
N VAL A 24 6.21 18.20 -1.38
CA VAL A 24 6.72 16.92 -1.94
C VAL A 24 5.86 15.71 -1.54
N SER A 25 5.07 15.81 -0.46
CA SER A 25 4.13 14.76 -0.04
C SER A 25 2.98 15.37 0.76
N PRO A 26 1.75 14.79 0.70
CA PRO A 26 0.72 15.06 1.68
C PRO A 26 1.27 14.98 3.11
N PRO A 27 0.80 15.85 4.03
CA PRO A 27 1.23 15.83 5.42
C PRO A 27 1.05 14.43 6.02
N LEU A 28 2.08 13.94 6.71
CA LEU A 28 2.01 12.74 7.54
C LEU A 28 2.04 13.22 8.99
N ASP A 29 0.96 13.86 9.44
CA ASP A 29 0.92 14.59 10.72
C ASP A 29 1.13 13.69 11.94
N ARG A 30 0.86 12.39 11.79
CA ARG A 30 1.10 11.35 12.81
C ARG A 30 2.50 10.75 12.77
N ALA A 31 3.36 11.15 11.83
CA ALA A 31 4.71 10.63 11.73
C ALA A 31 5.71 11.58 12.39
N GLU A 32 6.64 10.99 13.15
CA GLU A 32 7.81 11.68 13.67
C GLU A 32 8.90 11.80 12.59
N TRP A 33 9.67 12.87 12.64
CA TRP A 33 10.76 13.13 11.70
C TRP A 33 12.06 13.37 12.46
N ILE A 34 13.00 12.44 12.31
CA ILE A 34 14.27 12.45 13.02
C ILE A 34 15.39 12.74 12.03
N SER A 35 16.22 13.74 12.33
CA SER A 35 17.43 14.02 11.57
C SER A 35 18.60 13.21 12.15
N ALA A 36 19.14 12.30 11.35
CA ALA A 36 20.36 11.57 11.70
C ALA A 36 21.14 11.19 10.44
N ASP A 37 22.47 11.19 10.55
CA ASP A 37 23.37 10.66 9.53
C ASP A 37 23.85 9.27 9.93
N VAL A 38 23.94 8.36 8.95
CA VAL A 38 24.46 7.00 9.16
C VAL A 38 25.94 6.98 9.59
N GLN A 39 26.67 8.07 9.35
CA GLN A 39 28.03 8.23 9.82
C GLN A 39 28.11 8.56 11.32
N ASP A 40 27.04 9.10 11.91
CA ASP A 40 26.94 9.38 13.34
C ASP A 40 26.23 8.22 14.05
N SER A 41 27.01 7.33 14.63
CA SER A 41 26.49 6.13 15.30
C SER A 41 25.66 6.47 16.54
N ALA A 42 25.97 7.55 17.26
CA ALA A 42 25.23 7.95 18.44
C ALA A 42 23.86 8.52 18.06
N ALA A 43 23.82 9.40 17.04
CA ALA A 43 22.56 9.90 16.51
C ALA A 43 21.68 8.77 15.95
N LEU A 44 22.29 7.80 15.26
CA LEU A 44 21.57 6.65 14.69
C LEU A 44 20.99 5.73 15.77
N GLN A 45 21.75 5.43 16.82
CA GLN A 45 21.26 4.63 17.97
C GLN A 45 20.13 5.36 18.70
N ASN A 46 20.28 6.66 18.95
CA ASN A 46 19.23 7.47 19.57
C ASN A 46 17.95 7.48 18.74
N ALA A 47 18.07 7.56 17.41
CA ALA A 47 16.93 7.54 16.49
C ALA A 47 16.18 6.20 16.46
N MET A 48 16.81 5.10 16.91
CA MET A 48 16.20 3.76 16.96
C MET A 48 15.76 3.35 18.36
N LYS A 49 16.02 4.17 19.38
CA LYS A 49 15.75 3.84 20.78
C LYS A 49 14.24 3.63 20.99
N GLY A 50 13.87 2.45 21.49
CA GLY A 50 12.48 2.09 21.76
C GLY A 50 11.67 1.69 20.52
N ALA A 51 12.30 1.52 19.35
CA ALA A 51 11.62 1.01 18.17
C ALA A 51 11.50 -0.52 18.21
N ASP A 52 10.29 -1.05 18.03
CA ASP A 52 10.06 -2.50 17.93
C ASP A 52 10.64 -3.08 16.63
N ALA A 53 10.60 -2.30 15.54
CA ALA A 53 11.07 -2.72 14.23
C ALA A 53 11.70 -1.57 13.43
N VAL A 54 12.69 -1.89 12.60
CA VAL A 54 13.32 -0.96 11.67
C VAL A 54 13.15 -1.44 10.23
N ILE A 55 12.72 -0.54 9.34
CA ILE A 55 12.66 -0.79 7.89
C ILE A 55 13.73 0.08 7.21
N SER A 56 14.78 -0.53 6.66
CA SER A 56 15.78 0.19 5.87
C SER A 56 15.42 0.21 4.39
N CYS A 57 15.15 1.43 3.91
CA CYS A 57 14.99 1.74 2.49
C CYS A 57 16.23 2.47 1.92
N LEU A 58 17.39 2.40 2.59
CA LEU A 58 18.59 3.09 2.13
C LEU A 58 19.13 2.43 0.86
N GLY A 59 19.22 3.23 -0.20
CA GLY A 59 19.87 2.85 -1.44
C GLY A 59 20.21 4.06 -2.30
N ALA A 60 21.25 3.92 -3.11
CA ALA A 60 21.68 4.97 -4.04
C ALA A 60 22.37 4.38 -5.27
N PHE A 61 22.32 5.15 -6.36
CA PHE A 61 23.03 4.87 -7.61
C PHE A 61 24.14 5.91 -7.82
N GLY A 62 25.25 5.50 -8.43
CA GLY A 62 26.41 6.36 -8.67
C GLY A 62 27.61 5.55 -9.16
N SER A 63 28.82 5.96 -8.78
CA SER A 63 30.03 5.16 -9.04
C SER A 63 29.94 3.80 -8.33
N ASN A 64 30.65 2.80 -8.82
CA ASN A 64 30.67 1.48 -8.22
C ASN A 64 31.06 1.53 -6.73
N GLU A 65 32.12 2.25 -6.38
CA GLU A 65 32.55 2.45 -4.99
C GLU A 65 31.50 3.15 -4.13
N PHE A 66 30.87 4.21 -4.66
CA PHE A 66 29.78 4.89 -3.96
C PHE A 66 28.60 3.94 -3.70
N MET A 67 28.25 3.11 -4.68
CA MET A 67 27.18 2.12 -4.53
C MET A 67 27.54 1.04 -3.52
N ARG A 68 28.78 0.52 -3.50
CA ARG A 68 29.23 -0.44 -2.48
C ARG A 68 29.13 0.15 -1.08
N ARG A 69 29.63 1.38 -0.91
CA ARG A 69 29.61 2.08 0.37
C ARG A 69 28.19 2.37 0.87
N VAL A 70 27.31 2.90 0.03
CA VAL A 70 25.95 3.29 0.46
C VAL A 70 25.03 2.07 0.58
N ASN A 71 25.03 1.17 -0.40
CA ASN A 71 24.12 0.03 -0.40
C ASN A 71 24.59 -1.10 0.54
N GLY A 72 25.90 -1.21 0.81
CA GLY A 72 26.52 -2.19 1.71
C GLY A 72 26.93 -1.59 3.05
N GLU A 73 28.12 -0.99 3.14
CA GLU A 73 28.76 -0.58 4.41
C GLU A 73 27.85 0.28 5.30
N GLN A 74 27.14 1.25 4.71
CA GLN A 74 26.22 2.11 5.46
C GLN A 74 24.97 1.35 5.93
N ASN A 75 24.44 0.42 5.14
CA ASN A 75 23.35 -0.44 5.60
C ASN A 75 23.81 -1.39 6.70
N GLU A 76 25.01 -1.96 6.62
CA GLU A 76 25.58 -2.79 7.68
C GLU A 76 25.69 -2.03 9.02
N LYS A 77 26.12 -0.75 8.97
CA LYS A 77 26.11 0.12 10.16
C LYS A 77 24.71 0.32 10.75
N ILE A 78 23.69 0.53 9.90
CA ILE A 78 22.30 0.65 10.33
C ILE A 78 21.81 -0.65 11.00
N ILE A 79 22.11 -1.79 10.38
CA ILE A 79 21.71 -3.12 10.88
C ILE A 79 22.37 -3.39 12.23
N SER A 80 23.67 -3.15 12.34
CA SER A 80 24.43 -3.34 13.58
C SER A 80 23.94 -2.40 14.69
N ALA A 81 23.68 -1.12 14.37
CA ALA A 81 23.14 -0.17 15.33
C ALA A 81 21.73 -0.55 15.81
N ALA A 82 20.86 -1.02 14.90
CA ALA A 82 19.52 -1.50 15.27
C ALA A 82 19.60 -2.72 16.21
N ALA A 83 20.47 -3.68 15.90
CA ALA A 83 20.67 -4.85 16.75
C ALA A 83 21.23 -4.47 18.14
N ALA A 84 22.22 -3.58 18.20
CA ALA A 84 22.77 -3.08 19.45
C ALA A 84 21.73 -2.25 20.25
N GLY A 85 20.82 -1.57 19.57
CA GLY A 85 19.71 -0.83 20.16
C GLY A 85 18.55 -1.71 20.66
N GLY A 86 18.63 -3.03 20.50
CA GLY A 86 17.61 -3.97 20.97
C GLY A 86 16.35 -4.03 20.09
N VAL A 87 16.44 -3.59 18.83
CA VAL A 87 15.32 -3.69 17.89
C VAL A 87 14.94 -5.17 17.71
N GLU A 88 13.66 -5.48 17.79
CA GLU A 88 13.18 -6.87 17.70
C GLU A 88 13.24 -7.37 16.25
N ARG A 89 12.79 -6.56 15.29
CA ARG A 89 12.69 -6.96 13.88
C ARG A 89 13.37 -5.99 12.93
N PHE A 90 14.03 -6.51 11.90
CA PHE A 90 14.66 -5.69 10.87
C PHE A 90 14.20 -6.10 9.48
N VAL A 91 13.74 -5.12 8.70
CA VAL A 91 13.31 -5.33 7.32
C VAL A 91 14.22 -4.56 6.38
N TYR A 92 14.85 -5.25 5.45
CA TYR A 92 15.72 -4.65 4.45
C TYR A 92 15.09 -4.71 3.06
N ILE A 93 15.00 -3.56 2.39
CA ILE A 93 14.56 -3.49 1.00
C ILE A 93 15.78 -3.65 0.08
N SER A 94 15.94 -4.87 -0.43
CA SER A 94 17.00 -5.23 -1.38
C SER A 94 16.50 -5.10 -2.83
N ALA A 95 17.04 -5.90 -3.75
CA ALA A 95 16.61 -6.00 -5.14
C ALA A 95 16.80 -7.43 -5.64
N ALA A 96 15.83 -7.95 -6.39
CA ALA A 96 16.00 -9.23 -7.08
C ALA A 96 17.13 -9.13 -8.12
N PRO A 97 17.93 -10.19 -8.34
CA PRO A 97 18.95 -10.19 -9.38
C PRO A 97 18.30 -10.19 -10.78
N PHE A 98 18.53 -9.15 -11.58
CA PHE A 98 17.99 -9.01 -12.94
C PHE A 98 18.96 -9.49 -14.02
N GLY A 99 19.40 -10.76 -13.94
CA GLY A 99 20.25 -11.39 -14.95
C GLY A 99 21.45 -10.53 -15.36
N PRO A 100 21.63 -10.19 -16.66
CA PRO A 100 22.81 -9.47 -17.15
C PRO A 100 22.93 -8.02 -16.62
N ILE A 101 21.85 -7.41 -16.11
CA ILE A 101 21.91 -6.07 -15.51
C ILE A 101 22.77 -6.06 -14.25
N GLU A 102 22.85 -7.18 -13.53
CA GLU A 102 23.74 -7.31 -12.37
C GLU A 102 25.20 -6.99 -12.72
N LYS A 103 25.63 -7.43 -13.90
CA LYS A 103 27.00 -7.19 -14.41
C LYS A 103 27.23 -5.74 -14.82
N LEU A 104 26.18 -4.95 -15.05
CA LEU A 104 26.28 -3.54 -15.41
C LEU A 104 26.40 -2.62 -14.19
N ILE A 105 25.91 -3.05 -13.03
CA ILE A 105 25.97 -2.29 -11.77
C ILE A 105 26.46 -3.16 -10.59
N PRO A 106 27.66 -3.78 -10.69
CA PRO A 106 28.12 -4.76 -9.71
C PRO A 106 28.19 -4.18 -8.29
N GLY A 107 28.68 -2.95 -8.13
CA GLY A 107 28.76 -2.31 -6.81
C GLY A 107 27.41 -2.10 -6.11
N TYR A 108 26.31 -2.00 -6.86
CA TYR A 108 24.96 -1.95 -6.30
C TYR A 108 24.56 -3.29 -5.69
N PHE A 109 24.70 -4.38 -6.47
CA PHE A 109 24.31 -5.72 -6.03
C PHE A 109 25.26 -6.31 -5.00
N GLU A 110 26.56 -6.05 -5.11
CA GLU A 110 27.55 -6.39 -4.08
C GLU A 110 27.20 -5.73 -2.74
N GLY A 111 26.90 -4.42 -2.75
CA GLY A 111 26.47 -3.71 -1.56
C GLY A 111 25.16 -4.26 -0.98
N LYS A 112 24.14 -4.49 -1.84
CA LYS A 112 22.86 -5.07 -1.43
C LYS A 112 23.05 -6.45 -0.77
N ARG A 113 23.85 -7.34 -1.36
CA ARG A 113 24.17 -8.67 -0.79
C ARG A 113 24.93 -8.59 0.52
N ALA A 114 25.87 -7.65 0.67
CA ALA A 114 26.57 -7.43 1.93
C ALA A 114 25.59 -7.02 3.05
N ALA A 115 24.63 -6.14 2.73
CA ALA A 115 23.57 -5.78 3.66
C ALA A 115 22.64 -6.97 3.98
N GLU A 116 22.25 -7.79 3.00
CA GLU A 116 21.47 -9.01 3.23
C GLU A 116 22.18 -9.97 4.21
N ALA A 117 23.48 -10.20 4.00
CA ALA A 117 24.30 -11.02 4.89
C ALA A 117 24.36 -10.44 6.31
N ALA A 118 24.46 -9.11 6.44
CA ALA A 118 24.43 -8.43 7.73
C ALA A 118 23.07 -8.60 8.43
N VAL A 119 21.93 -8.54 7.71
CA VAL A 119 20.62 -8.83 8.30
C VAL A 119 20.57 -10.25 8.85
N SER A 120 20.98 -11.25 8.05
CA SER A 120 21.02 -12.64 8.50
C SER A 120 21.92 -12.82 9.73
N LYS A 121 23.08 -12.17 9.75
CA LYS A 121 24.03 -12.24 10.87
C LYS A 121 23.47 -11.66 12.17
N HIS A 122 22.81 -10.50 12.11
CA HIS A 122 22.41 -9.74 13.30
C HIS A 122 20.99 -10.05 13.80
N PHE A 123 20.08 -10.40 12.90
CA PHE A 123 18.67 -10.61 13.22
C PHE A 123 18.20 -12.04 13.03
N GLY A 124 18.92 -12.85 12.26
CA GLY A 124 18.52 -14.22 11.96
C GLY A 124 17.09 -14.29 11.44
N ASP A 125 16.27 -15.19 11.98
CA ASP A 125 14.84 -15.35 11.66
C ASP A 125 13.97 -14.10 11.93
N ARG A 126 14.39 -13.22 12.86
CA ARG A 126 13.75 -11.91 13.11
C ARG A 126 14.05 -10.87 12.02
N GLY A 127 14.96 -11.21 11.09
CA GLY A 127 15.32 -10.39 9.94
C GLY A 127 14.54 -10.79 8.70
N THR A 128 14.05 -9.80 7.94
CA THR A 128 13.40 -10.01 6.65
C THR A 128 14.11 -9.23 5.54
N VAL A 129 14.47 -9.91 4.47
CA VAL A 129 15.02 -9.32 3.25
C VAL A 129 13.95 -9.36 2.16
N ILE A 130 13.55 -8.20 1.65
CA ILE A 130 12.58 -8.09 0.55
C ILE A 130 13.34 -7.87 -0.75
N GLN A 131 13.20 -8.79 -1.71
CA GLN A 131 13.86 -8.75 -3.02
C GLN A 131 12.81 -8.48 -4.12
N PRO A 132 12.36 -7.22 -4.27
CA PRO A 132 11.35 -6.89 -5.26
C PRO A 132 11.92 -6.97 -6.69
N GLY A 133 10.99 -7.15 -7.63
CA GLY A 133 11.22 -6.85 -9.03
C GLY A 133 11.38 -5.34 -9.26
N MET A 134 11.38 -4.93 -10.53
CA MET A 134 11.46 -3.50 -10.87
C MET A 134 10.31 -2.76 -10.19
N VAL A 135 10.63 -1.82 -9.29
CA VAL A 135 9.61 -1.10 -8.53
C VAL A 135 9.02 0.02 -9.37
N TYR A 136 7.71 0.01 -9.58
CA TYR A 136 6.97 1.04 -10.31
C TYR A 136 5.92 1.71 -9.42
N GLY A 137 5.58 2.96 -9.74
CA GLY A 137 4.69 3.82 -8.95
C GLY A 137 4.93 5.28 -9.30
N THR A 138 4.46 6.24 -8.50
CA THR A 138 4.67 7.67 -8.74
C THR A 138 5.51 8.29 -7.63
N ARG A 139 6.66 8.88 -7.99
CA ARG A 139 7.47 9.70 -7.09
C ARG A 139 7.13 11.17 -7.31
N HIS A 140 6.51 11.79 -6.32
CA HIS A 140 6.34 13.24 -6.31
C HIS A 140 7.66 13.87 -5.86
N VAL A 141 8.22 14.76 -6.69
CA VAL A 141 9.47 15.47 -6.41
C VAL A 141 9.20 16.94 -6.05
N SER A 142 8.06 17.48 -6.49
CA SER A 142 7.52 18.79 -6.06
C SER A 142 6.00 18.85 -6.32
N LYS A 143 5.36 19.96 -5.94
CA LYS A 143 3.91 20.22 -6.14
C LYS A 143 3.48 20.09 -7.61
N HIS A 144 4.42 20.27 -8.55
CA HIS A 144 4.16 20.28 -9.99
C HIS A 144 4.91 19.17 -10.75
N VAL A 145 5.79 18.40 -10.10
CA VAL A 145 6.60 17.38 -10.77
C VAL A 145 6.38 16.02 -10.11
N SER A 146 5.72 15.14 -10.85
CA SER A 146 5.52 13.73 -10.50
C SER A 146 6.29 12.89 -11.50
N ILE A 147 7.31 12.17 -11.04
CA ILE A 147 8.09 11.25 -11.85
C ILE A 147 7.55 9.85 -11.61
N PRO A 148 6.88 9.20 -12.57
CA PRO A 148 6.58 7.79 -12.46
C PRO A 148 7.88 7.00 -12.29
N LEU A 149 8.01 6.25 -11.20
CA LEU A 149 9.17 5.41 -10.87
C LEU A 149 9.45 4.36 -11.96
N GLY A 150 8.44 3.99 -12.75
CA GLY A 150 8.62 3.19 -13.97
C GLY A 150 9.46 3.89 -15.07
N ILE A 151 9.51 5.23 -15.09
CA ILE A 151 10.36 6.01 -16.01
C ILE A 151 11.79 6.16 -15.46
N ILE A 152 11.99 6.13 -14.14
CA ILE A 152 13.33 6.09 -13.52
C ILE A 152 13.97 4.69 -13.64
N GLY A 153 13.14 3.65 -13.72
CA GLY A 153 13.58 2.27 -13.95
C GLY A 153 13.91 1.93 -15.40
N TRP A 154 13.68 2.85 -16.37
CA TRP A 154 14.19 2.64 -17.71
C TRP A 154 15.69 2.97 -17.74
N PRO A 155 16.57 2.05 -18.15
CA PRO A 155 18.04 2.24 -18.17
C PRO A 155 18.53 3.42 -19.02
N MET A 156 17.65 4.18 -19.67
CA MET A 156 18.05 5.22 -20.61
C MET A 156 18.79 6.39 -19.97
N SER A 157 18.52 6.81 -18.73
CA SER A 157 19.26 7.95 -18.16
C SER A 157 20.72 7.62 -17.80
N ILE A 158 21.06 6.33 -17.66
CA ILE A 158 22.43 5.86 -17.38
C ILE A 158 23.27 5.81 -18.68
N PHE A 159 22.64 5.71 -19.85
CA PHE A 159 23.32 5.50 -21.12
C PHE A 159 23.64 6.77 -21.94
N PHE A 160 23.18 7.96 -21.54
CA PHE A 160 23.31 9.17 -22.38
C PHE A 160 24.58 10.02 -22.19
N GLN A 161 25.53 9.67 -21.30
CA GLN A 161 26.72 10.52 -21.04
C GLN A 161 28.10 9.85 -21.13
N SER A 162 28.22 8.60 -21.56
CA SER A 162 29.54 8.00 -21.84
C SER A 162 29.62 7.38 -23.24
N SER A 163 30.59 7.86 -24.02
CA SER A 163 30.85 7.57 -25.44
C SER A 163 30.98 6.07 -25.86
N PRO A 164 31.34 5.06 -25.03
CA PRO A 164 31.56 3.70 -25.54
C PRO A 164 30.28 2.86 -25.73
N VAL A 165 29.14 3.27 -25.20
CA VAL A 165 27.93 2.42 -25.14
C VAL A 165 27.21 2.29 -26.48
N ARG A 166 27.38 3.26 -27.38
CA ARG A 166 26.64 3.33 -28.67
C ARG A 166 26.77 2.06 -29.52
N GLY A 167 27.85 1.30 -29.39
CA GLY A 167 28.06 0.03 -30.10
C GLY A 167 27.30 -1.17 -29.52
N LEU A 168 26.98 -1.14 -28.22
CA LEU A 168 26.35 -2.26 -27.51
C LEU A 168 24.81 -2.29 -27.70
N ALA A 169 24.21 -1.14 -27.97
CA ALA A 169 22.76 -1.00 -28.13
C ALA A 169 22.22 -1.79 -29.35
N ASN A 170 23.01 -1.93 -30.42
CA ASN A 170 22.60 -2.64 -31.63
C ASN A 170 22.68 -4.18 -31.51
N THR A 171 23.31 -4.71 -30.47
CA THR A 171 23.47 -6.16 -30.24
C THR A 171 22.44 -6.74 -29.27
N LEU A 172 21.74 -5.89 -28.50
CA LEU A 172 20.88 -6.31 -27.38
C LEU A 172 19.41 -6.53 -27.76
N GLY A 173 19.01 -6.28 -29.01
CA GLY A 173 17.61 -6.33 -29.47
C GLY A 173 16.96 -7.72 -29.63
N ARG A 174 17.62 -8.82 -29.20
CA ARG A 174 17.15 -10.19 -29.49
C ARG A 174 17.09 -11.18 -28.33
N TRP A 175 17.48 -10.81 -27.12
CA TRP A 175 17.49 -11.73 -25.97
C TRP A 175 16.60 -11.21 -24.84
N GLY A 176 15.62 -12.02 -24.43
CA GLY A 176 14.57 -11.73 -23.44
C GLY A 176 15.10 -11.25 -22.08
N LEU A 177 15.28 -9.94 -21.97
CA LEU A 177 15.97 -9.27 -20.88
C LEU A 177 14.94 -8.60 -19.97
N LEU A 178 14.22 -9.36 -19.14
CA LEU A 178 13.55 -8.95 -17.87
C LEU A 178 12.58 -10.06 -17.43
N LEU A 179 13.10 -11.16 -16.85
CA LEU A 179 12.28 -12.30 -16.40
C LEU A 179 11.68 -12.13 -15.00
N VAL A 180 12.05 -11.08 -14.25
CA VAL A 180 11.43 -10.78 -12.95
C VAL A 180 10.31 -9.76 -13.16
N PRO A 181 9.05 -10.08 -12.83
CA PRO A 181 7.94 -9.17 -13.04
C PRO A 181 8.06 -7.93 -12.15
N PRO A 182 7.61 -6.76 -12.60
CA PRO A 182 7.66 -5.54 -11.81
C PRO A 182 6.78 -5.66 -10.55
N SER A 183 7.21 -5.01 -9.46
CA SER A 183 6.49 -4.94 -8.18
C SER A 183 5.97 -3.52 -7.96
N SER A 184 4.72 -3.35 -7.51
CA SER A 184 4.23 -2.00 -7.21
C SER A 184 4.87 -1.48 -5.91
N VAL A 185 5.04 -0.15 -5.79
CA VAL A 185 5.51 0.47 -4.54
C VAL A 185 4.59 0.09 -3.37
N GLU A 186 3.29 -0.02 -3.62
CA GLU A 186 2.27 -0.38 -2.65
C GLU A 186 2.43 -1.81 -2.15
N GLU A 187 2.74 -2.77 -3.03
CA GLU A 187 3.01 -4.17 -2.66
C GLU A 187 4.25 -4.28 -1.77
N VAL A 188 5.34 -3.62 -2.16
CA VAL A 188 6.60 -3.63 -1.40
C VAL A 188 6.41 -2.96 -0.04
N ALA A 189 5.71 -1.82 0.00
CA ALA A 189 5.44 -1.12 1.25
C ALA A 189 4.55 -1.93 2.20
N SER A 190 3.49 -2.57 1.68
CA SER A 190 2.58 -3.39 2.48
C SER A 190 3.28 -4.62 3.04
N THR A 191 4.12 -5.27 2.24
CA THR A 191 4.94 -6.42 2.66
C THR A 191 5.95 -6.02 3.72
N ALA A 192 6.65 -4.90 3.54
CA ALA A 192 7.63 -4.41 4.51
C ALA A 192 7.01 -4.10 5.87
N VAL A 193 5.82 -3.48 5.86
CA VAL A 193 5.08 -3.18 7.09
C VAL A 193 4.55 -4.46 7.73
N ALA A 194 4.05 -5.41 6.95
CA ALA A 194 3.58 -6.69 7.48
C ALA A 194 4.70 -7.46 8.18
N ALA A 195 5.89 -7.52 7.56
CA ALA A 195 7.08 -8.13 8.15
C ALA A 195 7.53 -7.41 9.43
N ALA A 196 7.56 -6.07 9.43
CA ALA A 196 7.91 -5.29 10.62
C ALA A 196 6.93 -5.52 11.79
N LEU A 197 5.64 -5.68 11.49
CA LEU A 197 4.60 -5.96 12.49
C LEU A 197 4.53 -7.44 12.89
N GLY A 198 5.37 -8.33 12.33
CA GLY A 198 5.36 -9.77 12.64
C GLY A 198 4.16 -10.51 12.04
N THR A 199 3.39 -9.86 11.17
CA THR A 199 2.26 -10.49 10.47
C THR A 199 2.78 -11.14 9.18
N ASN A 200 2.74 -12.48 9.10
CA ASN A 200 2.95 -13.29 7.89
C ASN A 200 4.39 -13.64 7.44
N ALA A 201 5.42 -13.46 8.28
CA ALA A 201 6.74 -14.02 7.98
C ALA A 201 6.85 -15.53 8.27
N GLU A 202 6.03 -16.09 9.17
CA GLU A 202 6.27 -17.43 9.74
C GLU A 202 5.31 -18.54 9.28
N ASN A 203 4.16 -18.25 8.65
CA ASN A 203 3.20 -19.29 8.25
C ASN A 203 3.26 -19.63 6.75
N GLY A 204 4.38 -20.21 6.33
CA GLY A 204 4.57 -20.71 4.97
C GLY A 204 5.55 -21.88 4.90
N GLY A 205 5.29 -22.91 5.71
CA GLY A 205 5.99 -24.18 5.63
C GLY A 205 5.93 -24.78 4.23
N ASN A 206 7.11 -25.08 3.73
CA ASN A 206 7.47 -25.96 2.63
C ASN A 206 6.44 -27.06 2.27
N SER A 207 6.01 -27.10 1.01
CA SER A 207 5.52 -28.33 0.38
C SER A 207 6.25 -28.51 -0.95
N GLY A 208 7.44 -29.12 -0.88
CA GLY A 208 8.27 -29.48 -2.03
C GLY A 208 9.59 -30.18 -1.65
N ALA A 209 9.48 -31.45 -1.25
CA ALA A 209 10.51 -32.50 -1.26
C ALA A 209 11.78 -32.40 -0.36
N GLY A 210 11.76 -33.19 0.73
CA GLY A 210 12.81 -34.13 1.12
C GLY A 210 14.19 -33.61 1.54
N GLY A 211 14.44 -33.51 2.85
CA GLY A 211 15.80 -33.37 3.39
C GLY A 211 15.83 -33.20 4.91
N SER A 212 16.38 -34.20 5.60
CA SER A 212 16.66 -34.35 7.03
C SER A 212 16.87 -33.05 7.84
N GLN A 213 16.12 -32.92 8.93
CA GLN A 213 16.32 -31.90 9.97
C GLN A 213 17.56 -32.24 10.81
N ASN A 214 18.51 -31.31 10.92
CA ASN A 214 19.50 -31.29 11.99
C ASN A 214 19.34 -29.99 12.77
N ALA A 215 19.07 -30.13 14.06
CA ALA A 215 19.04 -29.04 15.03
C ALA A 215 20.46 -28.47 15.24
N GLY A 216 20.63 -27.15 15.11
CA GLY A 216 21.91 -26.49 15.41
C GLY A 216 22.33 -25.33 14.48
N GLN A 217 21.42 -24.58 13.85
CA GLN A 217 21.76 -23.34 13.16
C GLN A 217 20.84 -22.21 13.63
N SER A 218 21.41 -21.17 14.24
CA SER A 218 20.78 -19.86 14.38
C SER A 218 20.23 -19.45 13.01
N GLY A 219 18.91 -19.25 12.91
CA GLY A 219 18.22 -19.06 11.62
C GLY A 219 18.80 -17.92 10.79
N SER A 220 18.78 -18.06 9.46
CA SER A 220 19.08 -16.96 8.52
C SER A 220 17.86 -16.04 8.38
N ALA A 221 18.06 -14.82 7.89
CA ALA A 221 16.97 -13.92 7.53
C ALA A 221 16.03 -14.54 6.51
N VAL A 222 14.74 -14.23 6.67
CA VAL A 222 13.68 -14.62 5.74
C VAL A 222 13.80 -13.78 4.48
N ALA A 223 14.19 -14.41 3.36
CA ALA A 223 14.23 -13.77 2.05
C ALA A 223 12.88 -13.90 1.33
N LEU A 224 12.28 -12.77 0.94
CA LEU A 224 11.01 -12.68 0.24
C LEU A 224 11.24 -12.26 -1.21
N GLY A 225 11.10 -13.24 -2.11
CA GLY A 225 11.03 -13.01 -3.56
C GLY A 225 9.69 -12.43 -4.01
N TRP A 226 9.58 -12.14 -5.31
CA TRP A 226 8.45 -11.42 -5.89
C TRP A 226 7.09 -12.13 -5.73
N GLU A 227 7.03 -13.46 -5.81
CA GLU A 227 5.77 -14.20 -5.61
C GLU A 227 5.24 -14.01 -4.19
N ARG A 228 6.14 -14.13 -3.20
CA ARG A 228 5.80 -13.96 -1.78
C ARG A 228 5.42 -12.51 -1.47
N ILE A 229 6.08 -11.53 -2.08
CA ILE A 229 5.70 -10.11 -1.96
C ILE A 229 4.24 -9.92 -2.42
N LYS A 230 3.88 -10.44 -3.59
CA LYS A 230 2.49 -10.33 -4.09
C LYS A 230 1.50 -11.05 -3.19
N GLN A 231 1.83 -12.26 -2.74
CA GLN A 231 0.96 -13.04 -1.86
C GLN A 231 0.72 -12.32 -0.52
N ILE A 232 1.78 -11.82 0.12
CA ILE A 232 1.68 -11.11 1.40
C ILE A 232 0.92 -9.80 1.20
N ALA A 233 1.26 -8.99 0.20
CA ALA A 233 0.55 -7.76 -0.10
C ALA A 233 -0.95 -7.99 -0.33
N HIS A 234 -1.31 -9.03 -1.09
CA HIS A 234 -2.70 -9.39 -1.31
C HIS A 234 -3.40 -9.84 -0.02
N SER A 235 -2.74 -10.66 0.81
CA SER A 235 -3.30 -11.07 2.12
C SER A 235 -3.52 -9.87 3.05
N VAL A 236 -2.59 -8.91 3.05
CA VAL A 236 -2.68 -7.68 3.83
C VAL A 236 -3.85 -6.83 3.35
N GLU A 237 -4.00 -6.69 2.04
CA GLU A 237 -5.10 -5.94 1.43
C GLU A 237 -6.46 -6.60 1.76
N MET A 238 -6.56 -7.92 1.63
CA MET A 238 -7.77 -8.67 2.01
C MET A 238 -8.10 -8.62 3.51
N SER A 239 -7.08 -8.54 4.37
CA SER A 239 -7.25 -8.43 5.83
C SER A 239 -7.53 -7.00 6.30
N SER A 240 -7.42 -6.00 5.41
CA SER A 240 -7.62 -4.60 5.80
C SER A 240 -9.09 -4.31 6.08
N VAL A 241 -9.34 -3.51 7.12
CA VAL A 241 -10.70 -3.08 7.45
C VAL A 241 -11.28 -2.32 6.24
N PRO A 242 -12.50 -2.66 5.79
CA PRO A 242 -13.13 -1.95 4.69
C PRO A 242 -13.17 -0.44 4.96
N ALA A 243 -12.82 0.34 3.95
CA ALA A 243 -12.72 1.79 4.07
C ALA A 243 -14.09 2.46 4.14
N VAL A 244 -15.12 1.81 3.60
CA VAL A 244 -16.49 2.33 3.58
C VAL A 244 -17.45 1.20 3.92
N THR A 245 -18.48 1.47 4.72
CA THR A 245 -19.61 0.55 4.91
C THR A 245 -20.82 1.10 4.17
N LEU A 246 -21.36 0.36 3.22
CA LEU A 246 -22.57 0.74 2.48
C LEU A 246 -23.77 -0.07 2.97
N PHE A 247 -24.82 0.63 3.39
CA PHE A 247 -26.10 0.05 3.75
C PHE A 247 -27.00 -0.01 2.53
N TRP A 248 -27.48 -1.19 2.19
CA TRP A 248 -28.35 -1.43 1.04
C TRP A 248 -29.43 -2.45 1.38
N ASP A 249 -30.48 -2.48 0.58
CA ASP A 249 -31.67 -3.31 0.83
C ASP A 249 -31.75 -4.46 -0.18
N GLY A 250 -31.44 -5.67 0.28
CA GLY A 250 -31.45 -6.89 -0.55
C GLY A 250 -32.82 -7.39 -0.93
N GLY A 251 -33.88 -6.94 -0.26
CA GLY A 251 -35.26 -7.18 -0.68
C GLY A 251 -35.67 -6.39 -1.92
N CYS A 252 -34.89 -5.37 -2.34
CA CYS A 252 -35.25 -4.50 -3.47
C CYS A 252 -34.53 -4.97 -4.75
N PRO A 253 -35.27 -5.37 -5.81
CA PRO A 253 -34.64 -5.84 -7.05
C PRO A 253 -33.73 -4.81 -7.72
N LEU A 254 -34.07 -3.52 -7.62
CA LEU A 254 -33.24 -2.44 -8.17
C LEU A 254 -31.93 -2.28 -7.40
N CYS A 255 -32.00 -2.22 -6.06
CA CYS A 255 -30.82 -2.16 -5.21
C CYS A 255 -29.94 -3.39 -5.40
N ARG A 256 -30.51 -4.59 -5.44
CA ARG A 256 -29.76 -5.83 -5.68
C ARG A 256 -28.99 -5.81 -7.01
N ARG A 257 -29.60 -5.31 -8.09
CA ARG A 257 -28.95 -5.21 -9.40
C ARG A 257 -27.80 -4.21 -9.39
N GLU A 258 -28.02 -3.03 -8.80
CA GLU A 258 -27.03 -1.96 -8.72
C GLU A 258 -25.85 -2.35 -7.81
N ILE A 259 -26.15 -2.80 -6.59
CA ILE A 259 -25.13 -3.22 -5.62
C ILE A 259 -24.38 -4.46 -6.10
N GLY A 260 -25.06 -5.43 -6.72
CA GLY A 260 -24.41 -6.60 -7.32
C GLY A 260 -23.46 -6.24 -8.49
N PHE A 261 -23.66 -5.10 -9.15
CA PHE A 261 -22.67 -4.56 -10.10
C PHE A 261 -21.44 -4.03 -9.36
N TYR A 262 -21.62 -3.21 -8.32
CA TYR A 262 -20.50 -2.66 -7.55
C TYR A 262 -19.71 -3.72 -6.77
N GLN A 263 -20.37 -4.72 -6.18
CA GLN A 263 -19.73 -5.84 -5.49
C GLN A 263 -18.80 -6.64 -6.41
N ARG A 264 -19.12 -6.75 -7.70
CA ARG A 264 -18.25 -7.40 -8.70
C ARG A 264 -17.02 -6.56 -9.04
N LEU A 265 -17.12 -5.24 -8.95
CA LEU A 265 -16.00 -4.32 -9.14
C LEU A 265 -15.10 -4.21 -7.91
N ASP A 266 -15.63 -4.47 -6.71
CA ASP A 266 -14.91 -4.44 -5.44
C ASP A 266 -13.98 -5.65 -5.25
N THR A 267 -13.00 -5.79 -6.13
CA THR A 267 -11.99 -6.86 -6.10
C THR A 267 -11.07 -6.78 -4.89
N LYS A 268 -10.94 -5.58 -4.31
CA LYS A 268 -10.06 -5.28 -3.17
C LYS A 268 -10.79 -5.31 -1.82
N LYS A 269 -12.09 -5.66 -1.80
CA LYS A 269 -12.93 -5.73 -0.59
C LYS A 269 -12.86 -4.46 0.27
N ARG A 270 -12.85 -3.31 -0.39
CA ARG A 270 -12.72 -1.99 0.24
C ARG A 270 -14.04 -1.47 0.77
N VAL A 271 -15.15 -2.10 0.38
CA VAL A 271 -16.49 -1.74 0.82
C VAL A 271 -17.09 -2.90 1.61
N ASN A 272 -17.56 -2.61 2.83
CA ASN A 272 -18.38 -3.52 3.60
C ASN A 272 -19.84 -3.36 3.15
N TRP A 273 -20.40 -4.39 2.54
CA TRP A 273 -21.76 -4.36 1.98
C TRP A 273 -22.74 -4.93 3.00
N VAL A 274 -23.53 -4.08 3.64
CA VAL A 274 -24.46 -4.49 4.70
C VAL A 274 -25.88 -4.50 4.17
N ASP A 275 -26.49 -5.68 4.13
CA ASP A 275 -27.89 -5.85 3.78
C ASP A 275 -28.79 -5.53 4.99
N ILE A 276 -29.50 -4.41 4.91
CA ILE A 276 -30.42 -3.97 5.97
C ILE A 276 -31.74 -4.74 5.97
N HIS A 277 -32.05 -5.49 4.91
CA HIS A 277 -33.23 -6.35 4.85
C HIS A 277 -33.06 -7.56 5.78
N GLU A 278 -31.86 -8.14 5.80
CA GLU A 278 -31.51 -9.26 6.68
C GLU A 278 -31.09 -8.79 8.07
N SER A 279 -30.40 -7.65 8.18
CA SER A 279 -29.86 -7.13 9.45
C SER A 279 -30.20 -5.65 9.68
N PRO A 280 -31.46 -5.32 10.02
CA PRO A 280 -31.87 -3.93 10.27
C PRO A 280 -31.12 -3.26 11.44
N SER A 281 -30.72 -4.03 12.45
CA SER A 281 -30.01 -3.54 13.64
C SER A 281 -28.63 -2.97 13.34
N ALA A 282 -28.05 -3.27 12.17
CA ALA A 282 -26.76 -2.71 11.74
C ALA A 282 -26.80 -1.18 11.57
N LEU A 283 -27.99 -0.57 11.48
CA LEU A 283 -28.18 0.88 11.39
C LEU A 283 -28.19 1.59 12.75
N GLU A 284 -28.44 0.87 13.85
CA GLU A 284 -28.61 1.43 15.20
C GLU A 284 -27.40 2.23 15.69
N PRO A 285 -26.13 1.74 15.54
CA PRO A 285 -24.95 2.49 15.97
C PRO A 285 -24.77 3.83 15.24
N HIS A 286 -25.43 4.00 14.09
CA HIS A 286 -25.31 5.18 13.25
C HIS A 286 -26.51 6.13 13.38
N GLY A 287 -27.48 5.83 14.25
CA GLY A 287 -28.67 6.66 14.46
C GLY A 287 -29.59 6.75 13.24
N VAL A 288 -29.53 5.76 12.33
CA VAL A 288 -30.34 5.73 11.11
C VAL A 288 -31.53 4.79 11.30
N THR A 289 -32.74 5.30 11.11
CA THR A 289 -33.95 4.47 11.10
C THR A 289 -34.07 3.72 9.77
N VAL A 290 -34.65 2.51 9.78
CA VAL A 290 -34.90 1.72 8.55
C VAL A 290 -35.64 2.54 7.50
N ASP A 291 -36.69 3.29 7.86
CA ASP A 291 -37.44 4.15 6.93
C ASP A 291 -36.54 5.17 6.18
N LYS A 292 -35.57 5.75 6.89
CA LYS A 292 -34.59 6.67 6.29
C LYS A 292 -33.62 5.93 5.37
N ALA A 293 -33.10 4.79 5.81
CA ALA A 293 -32.20 3.94 5.00
C ALA A 293 -32.88 3.41 3.73
N MET A 294 -34.19 3.20 3.77
CA MET A 294 -34.99 2.81 2.61
C MET A 294 -35.20 3.98 1.61
N SER A 295 -35.24 5.22 2.11
CA SER A 295 -35.48 6.42 1.29
C SER A 295 -34.29 6.85 0.43
N LEU A 296 -33.08 6.83 0.97
CA LEU A 296 -31.84 7.25 0.33
C LEU A 296 -30.74 6.26 0.71
N ILE A 297 -29.76 6.06 -0.17
CA ILE A 297 -28.62 5.21 0.18
C ILE A 297 -27.79 5.84 1.29
N HIS A 298 -27.26 5.01 2.18
CA HIS A 298 -26.43 5.45 3.32
C HIS A 298 -25.10 4.71 3.29
N ALA A 299 -24.02 5.43 3.56
CA ALA A 299 -22.70 4.86 3.72
C ALA A 299 -21.99 5.50 4.92
N VAL A 300 -21.09 4.77 5.55
CA VAL A 300 -20.16 5.32 6.55
C VAL A 300 -18.77 5.31 5.93
N ASP A 301 -18.14 6.49 5.89
CA ASP A 301 -16.81 6.65 5.31
C ASP A 301 -15.67 6.19 6.25
N ASN A 302 -14.42 6.31 5.80
CA ASN A 302 -13.25 5.89 6.56
C ASN A 302 -12.95 6.75 7.80
N GLN A 303 -13.64 7.87 7.96
CA GLN A 303 -13.58 8.73 9.14
C GLN A 303 -14.71 8.43 10.13
N GLY A 304 -15.62 7.51 9.78
CA GLY A 304 -16.79 7.20 10.57
C GLY A 304 -17.97 8.15 10.34
N ASN A 305 -17.89 9.05 9.36
CA ASN A 305 -18.98 9.99 9.09
C ASN A 305 -20.07 9.32 8.25
N LEU A 306 -21.33 9.58 8.61
CA LEU A 306 -22.49 9.14 7.85
C LEU A 306 -22.66 10.01 6.59
N GLN A 307 -22.58 9.37 5.43
CA GLN A 307 -22.85 9.92 4.12
C GLN A 307 -24.25 9.45 3.68
N VAL A 308 -25.05 10.36 3.11
CA VAL A 308 -26.44 10.08 2.70
C VAL A 308 -26.65 10.57 1.28
N GLY A 309 -27.33 9.77 0.44
CA GLY A 309 -27.64 10.13 -0.94
C GLY A 309 -26.43 10.02 -1.87
N VAL A 310 -26.23 11.01 -2.75
CA VAL A 310 -25.10 11.04 -3.68
C VAL A 310 -23.75 10.98 -2.98
N PRO A 311 -23.50 11.70 -1.87
CA PRO A 311 -22.29 11.53 -1.06
C PRO A 311 -21.94 10.08 -0.71
N ALA A 312 -22.93 9.23 -0.42
CA ALA A 312 -22.69 7.82 -0.13
C ALA A 312 -22.22 7.04 -1.37
N PHE A 313 -22.77 7.32 -2.56
CA PHE A 313 -22.23 6.77 -3.80
C PHE A 313 -20.81 7.23 -4.09
N LEU A 314 -20.51 8.52 -3.87
CA LEU A 314 -19.16 9.04 -4.07
C LEU A 314 -18.15 8.34 -3.15
N ALA A 315 -18.50 8.12 -1.88
CA ALA A 315 -17.65 7.39 -0.94
C ALA A 315 -17.35 5.96 -1.42
N VAL A 316 -18.35 5.26 -1.95
CA VAL A 316 -18.16 3.92 -2.56
C VAL A 316 -17.30 3.99 -3.82
N TRP A 317 -17.60 4.91 -4.74
CA TRP A 317 -16.90 5.03 -6.02
C TRP A 317 -15.42 5.37 -5.84
N GLU A 318 -15.04 6.10 -4.80
CA GLU A 318 -13.63 6.31 -4.44
C GLU A 318 -12.87 5.03 -4.15
N GLN A 319 -13.55 3.98 -3.68
CA GLN A 319 -12.95 2.69 -3.36
C GLN A 319 -12.96 1.71 -4.53
N LEU A 320 -13.75 1.97 -5.57
CA LEU A 320 -13.89 1.06 -6.71
C LEU A 320 -12.89 1.39 -7.83
N PRO A 321 -12.29 0.36 -8.48
CA PRO A 321 -11.44 0.57 -9.65
C PRO A 321 -12.16 1.35 -10.75
N TYR A 322 -11.44 2.26 -11.43
CA TYR A 322 -11.92 3.14 -12.52
C TYR A 322 -12.92 4.22 -12.09
N TRP A 323 -13.85 3.91 -11.19
CA TRP A 323 -14.84 4.83 -10.65
C TRP A 323 -14.24 5.88 -9.74
N ASN A 324 -13.09 5.60 -9.12
CA ASN A 324 -12.38 6.51 -8.23
C ASN A 324 -11.91 7.83 -8.87
N ILE A 325 -11.93 7.93 -10.20
CA ILE A 325 -11.60 9.14 -10.97
C ILE A 325 -12.76 10.13 -10.98
N LEU A 326 -14.00 9.66 -10.86
CA LEU A 326 -15.20 10.49 -11.03
C LEU A 326 -15.50 11.43 -9.83
N PRO A 327 -15.41 10.98 -8.56
CA PRO A 327 -15.65 11.84 -7.39
C PRO A 327 -14.81 13.13 -7.36
N PRO A 328 -13.49 13.14 -7.62
CA PRO A 328 -12.72 14.38 -7.61
C PRO A 328 -13.09 15.34 -8.76
N ILE A 329 -13.59 14.83 -9.89
CA ILE A 329 -14.09 15.68 -10.99
C ILE A 329 -15.40 16.34 -10.56
N LEU A 330 -16.34 15.57 -10.04
CA LEU A 330 -17.66 16.06 -9.60
C LEU A 330 -17.54 17.10 -8.48
N ARG A 331 -16.61 16.91 -7.54
CA ARG A 331 -16.36 17.88 -6.45
C ARG A 331 -15.75 19.20 -6.91
N ARG A 332 -15.08 19.23 -8.06
CA ARG A 332 -14.48 20.45 -8.62
C ARG A 332 -15.48 21.31 -9.40
N LEU A 333 -16.58 20.72 -9.87
CA LEU A 333 -17.62 21.43 -10.61
C LEU A 333 -18.61 22.05 -9.62
N PRO A 334 -18.75 23.38 -9.58
CA PRO A 334 -19.73 24.01 -8.69
C PRO A 334 -21.14 23.53 -9.05
N PHE A 335 -21.98 23.34 -8.04
CA PHE A 335 -23.38 22.88 -8.14
C PHE A 335 -23.62 21.46 -8.69
N ALA A 336 -22.61 20.74 -9.17
CA ALA A 336 -22.77 19.40 -9.71
C ALA A 336 -23.34 18.42 -8.68
N ILE A 337 -22.74 18.34 -7.49
CA ILE A 337 -23.20 17.43 -6.43
C ILE A 337 -24.63 17.76 -5.97
N PRO A 338 -24.97 19.02 -5.60
CA PRO A 338 -26.34 19.39 -5.25
C PRO A 338 -27.37 19.05 -6.34
N ALA A 339 -27.03 19.28 -7.62
CA ALA A 339 -27.93 18.99 -8.74
C ALA A 339 -28.18 17.48 -8.90
N ILE A 340 -27.11 16.68 -8.84
CA ILE A 340 -27.21 15.21 -8.93
C ILE A 340 -27.96 14.67 -7.70
N ASP A 341 -27.73 15.23 -6.52
CA ASP A 341 -28.40 14.79 -5.29
C ASP A 341 -29.90 15.12 -5.29
N ALA A 342 -30.29 16.29 -5.80
CA ALA A 342 -31.69 16.64 -6.02
C ALA A 342 -32.37 15.68 -7.02
N ALA A 343 -31.70 15.39 -8.14
CA ALA A 343 -32.19 14.46 -9.15
C ALA A 343 -32.29 13.02 -8.59
N TYR A 344 -31.28 12.57 -7.85
CA TYR A 344 -31.28 11.28 -7.18
C TYR A 344 -32.40 11.18 -6.16
N GLY A 345 -32.58 12.18 -5.29
CA GLY A 345 -33.65 12.20 -4.29
C GLY A 345 -35.05 12.13 -4.92
N PHE A 346 -35.25 12.79 -6.06
CA PHE A 346 -36.49 12.71 -6.83
C PHE A 346 -36.75 11.29 -7.38
N TRP A 347 -35.74 10.66 -7.97
CA TRP A 347 -35.82 9.29 -8.45
C TRP A 347 -36.03 8.29 -7.29
N ALA A 348 -35.29 8.47 -6.20
CA ALA A 348 -35.30 7.60 -5.03
C ALA A 348 -36.68 7.54 -4.36
N ARG A 349 -37.41 8.67 -4.29
CA ARG A 349 -38.79 8.68 -3.80
C ARG A 349 -39.75 7.87 -4.69
N ARG A 350 -39.56 7.92 -6.02
CA ARG A 350 -40.46 7.27 -6.99
C ARG A 350 -40.14 5.79 -7.20
N ARG A 351 -38.90 5.35 -6.97
CA ARG A 351 -38.50 3.95 -7.21
C ARG A 351 -39.28 2.95 -6.36
N LEU A 352 -39.70 3.34 -5.15
CA LEU A 352 -40.45 2.46 -4.24
C LEU A 352 -41.87 2.21 -4.74
N GLN A 353 -42.48 3.18 -5.43
CA GLN A 353 -43.75 3.00 -6.14
C GLN A 353 -43.58 2.03 -7.32
N LEU A 354 -42.51 2.19 -8.10
CA LEU A 354 -42.20 1.32 -9.25
C LEU A 354 -41.89 -0.13 -8.85
N THR A 355 -41.44 -0.35 -7.61
CA THR A 355 -41.08 -1.68 -7.09
C THR A 355 -42.14 -2.26 -6.15
N GLY A 356 -43.28 -1.59 -5.95
CA GLY A 356 -44.38 -2.04 -5.09
C GLY A 356 -44.06 -2.03 -3.58
N ARG A 357 -42.99 -1.35 -3.15
CA ARG A 357 -42.47 -1.39 -1.77
C ARG A 357 -42.93 -0.23 -0.87
N VAL A 358 -43.89 0.56 -1.33
CA VAL A 358 -44.46 1.69 -0.55
C VAL A 358 -45.08 1.23 0.78
N HIS A 359 -45.57 -0.01 0.84
CA HIS A 359 -46.18 -0.60 2.05
C HIS A 359 -45.18 -1.05 3.12
N ALA A 360 -43.89 -1.16 2.78
CA ALA A 360 -42.84 -1.55 3.72
C ALA A 360 -42.32 -0.37 4.56
N LEU A 361 -42.85 0.82 4.34
CA LEU A 361 -42.47 2.05 5.04
C LEU A 361 -43.50 2.43 6.10
N GLY A 362 -43.03 2.98 7.21
CA GLY A 362 -43.89 3.57 8.24
C GLY A 362 -44.85 4.62 7.67
N GLY A 363 -46.03 4.76 8.28
CA GLY A 363 -47.08 5.68 7.80
C GLY A 363 -46.67 7.15 7.69
N SER A 364 -45.62 7.55 8.42
CA SER A 364 -45.00 8.87 8.42
C SER A 364 -43.85 9.04 7.42
N SER A 365 -43.54 8.02 6.60
CA SER A 365 -42.40 8.08 5.69
C SER A 365 -42.61 9.11 4.56
N PRO A 366 -41.63 10.00 4.30
CA PRO A 366 -41.71 10.98 3.21
C PRO A 366 -41.73 10.34 1.81
N CYS A 367 -41.48 9.03 1.70
CA CYS A 367 -41.60 8.26 0.46
C CYS A 367 -42.98 7.62 0.25
N ARG A 368 -43.92 7.79 1.19
CA ARG A 368 -45.31 7.29 1.09
C ARG A 368 -46.28 8.33 0.51
N LYS A 369 -45.91 9.61 0.50
CA LYS A 369 -46.72 10.74 0.02
C LYS A 369 -46.44 11.09 -1.44
#